data_AF-A0A940YXS8-F1
#
_entry.id   AF-A0A940YXS8-F1
#
_cell.length_a   1.000
_cell.length_b   1.000
_cell.length_c   1.000
_cell.angle_alpha   90.00
_cell.angle_beta   90.00
_cell.angle_gamma   90.00
#
_symmetry.space_group_name_H-M   'P 1'
#
loop_
_entity.id
_entity.type
_entity.pdbx_description
1 polymer ?
#
loop_
_entity_poly.entity_id
_entity_poly.type
_entity_poly.pdbx_seq_one_letter_code
_entity_poly.pdbx_strand_id
1 'polypeptide(L)'
;MRRTLSRLRIQRTYCPRPALVLIDTPRPDCPDCQGTGGISYDYGNPATGEYEGTDIDFCDCWTARPITLLPLPRWPHRTPRRYSDEPPF
;
A
#
# COMPACT_ATOMS: atom_id res chain seq x y z
N MET A 1 -6.27 -0.24 27.76
CA MET A 1 -5.46 -0.69 26.60
C MET A 1 -6.32 -1.57 25.70
N ARG A 2 -6.89 -1.02 24.62
CA ARG A 2 -7.63 -1.83 23.64
C ARG A 2 -6.60 -2.53 22.75
N ARG A 3 -6.55 -3.87 22.79
CA ARG A 3 -5.69 -4.66 21.89
C ARG A 3 -6.05 -4.31 20.45
N THR A 4 -5.11 -3.69 19.76
CA THR A 4 -5.12 -3.48 18.32
C THR A 4 -4.94 -4.84 17.65
N LEU A 5 -6.02 -5.38 17.08
CA LEU A 5 -5.90 -6.51 16.16
C LEU A 5 -5.56 -5.91 14.79
N SER A 6 -4.28 -5.88 14.47
CA SER A 6 -3.80 -5.53 13.13
C SER A 6 -4.56 -6.32 12.07
N ARG A 7 -5.11 -5.62 11.08
CA ARG A 7 -5.83 -6.20 9.93
C ARG A 7 -4.85 -6.32 8.78
N LEU A 8 -4.02 -7.35 8.87
CA LEU A 8 -3.05 -7.68 7.84
C LEU A 8 -3.76 -8.12 6.55
N ARG A 9 -3.38 -7.52 5.42
CA ARG A 9 -3.84 -7.86 4.08
C ARG A 9 -2.65 -8.16 3.20
N ILE A 10 -2.80 -9.15 2.33
CA ILE A 10 -1.82 -9.43 1.27
C ILE A 10 -2.16 -8.52 0.09
N GLN A 11 -1.20 -7.71 -0.34
CA GLN A 11 -1.33 -6.84 -1.49
C GLN A 11 -0.16 -7.06 -2.45
N ARG A 12 -0.38 -6.73 -3.72
CA ARG A 12 0.68 -6.69 -4.73
C ARG A 12 1.21 -5.26 -4.85
N THR A 13 2.51 -5.07 -4.63
CA THR A 13 3.21 -3.82 -4.97
C THR A 13 3.80 -3.91 -6.37
N TYR A 14 4.15 -2.76 -6.93
CA TYR A 14 4.75 -2.65 -8.26
C TYR A 14 6.12 -1.96 -8.25
N CYS A 15 6.37 -1.10 -7.26
CA CYS A 15 7.60 -0.33 -7.12
C CYS A 15 8.38 -0.76 -5.86
N PRO A 16 9.72 -0.82 -5.91
CA PRO A 16 10.57 -0.71 -7.11
C PRO A 16 10.53 -1.98 -7.99
N ARG A 17 10.02 -3.10 -7.47
CA ARG A 17 9.78 -4.34 -8.21
C ARG A 17 8.47 -4.97 -7.75
N PRO A 18 7.76 -5.70 -8.62
CA PRO A 18 6.54 -6.39 -8.23
C PRO A 18 6.80 -7.37 -7.08
N ALA A 19 6.01 -7.31 -6.01
CA ALA A 19 6.11 -8.22 -4.89
C ALA A 19 4.74 -8.39 -4.22
N LEU A 20 4.54 -9.52 -3.54
CA LEU A 20 3.48 -9.67 -2.55
C LEU A 20 3.99 -9.14 -1.22
N VAL A 21 3.25 -8.21 -0.63
CA VAL A 21 3.53 -7.64 0.68
C VAL A 21 2.35 -7.91 1.61
N LEU A 22 2.67 -8.10 2.88
CA LEU A 22 1.72 -8.06 3.96
C LEU A 22 1.68 -6.63 4.49
N ILE A 23 0.53 -5.98 4.42
CA ILE A 23 0.34 -4.61 4.89
C ILE A 23 -0.77 -4.60 5.94
N ASP A 24 -0.56 -3.89 7.04
CA ASP A 24 -1.63 -3.64 8.00
C ASP A 24 -2.63 -2.63 7.42
N THR A 25 -3.89 -2.72 7.82
CA THR A 25 -4.91 -1.76 7.41
C THR A 25 -5.58 -1.13 8.62
N PRO A 26 -5.91 0.18 8.55
CA PRO A 26 -6.61 0.87 9.63
C PRO A 26 -7.86 0.11 10.06
N ARG A 27 -8.13 0.12 11.37
CA ARG A 27 -9.40 -0.37 11.88
C ARG A 27 -10.53 0.53 11.35
N PRO A 28 -11.54 -0.01 10.64
CA PRO A 28 -12.57 0.80 10.00
C PRO A 28 -13.34 1.65 11.01
N ASP A 29 -13.63 1.10 12.19
CA ASP A 29 -14.36 1.79 13.26
C ASP A 29 -13.40 2.29 14.37
N CYS A 30 -12.19 2.72 14.01
CA CYS A 30 -11.29 3.35 14.96
C CYS A 30 -11.89 4.68 15.45
N PRO A 31 -12.06 4.91 16.77
CA PRO A 31 -12.60 6.17 17.26
C PRO A 31 -11.68 7.37 16.97
N ASP A 32 -10.37 7.13 16.86
CA ASP A 32 -9.38 8.20 16.70
C ASP A 32 -9.27 8.65 15.24
N CYS A 33 -9.13 7.69 14.31
CA CYS A 33 -8.92 8.00 12.89
C CYS A 33 -10.09 7.64 11.96
N GLN A 34 -11.19 7.07 12.49
CA GLN A 34 -12.41 6.71 11.73
C GLN A 34 -12.13 5.88 10.47
N GLY A 35 -11.14 4.99 10.53
CA GLY A 35 -10.75 4.13 9.40
C GLY A 35 -9.82 4.78 8.37
N THR A 36 -9.49 6.07 8.49
CA THR A 36 -8.56 6.77 7.58
C THR A 36 -7.11 6.32 7.76
N GLY A 37 -6.72 5.99 9.00
CA GLY A 37 -5.36 5.55 9.35
C GLY A 37 -4.42 6.66 9.80
N GLY A 38 -4.82 7.91 9.67
CA GLY A 38 -4.09 9.05 10.20
C GLY A 38 -4.92 10.29 10.01
N ILE A 39 -4.38 11.42 10.49
CA ILE A 39 -4.98 12.73 10.30
C ILE A 39 -3.94 13.59 9.60
N SER A 40 -4.32 14.16 8.46
CA SER A 40 -3.48 15.05 7.66
C SER A 40 -3.74 16.49 8.03
N TYR A 41 -2.69 17.28 8.19
CA TYR A 41 -2.77 18.71 8.50
C TYR A 41 -1.86 19.50 7.57
N ASP A 42 -2.43 20.47 6.87
CA ASP A 42 -1.67 21.40 6.06
C ASP A 42 -1.03 22.46 6.95
N TYR A 43 0.21 22.84 6.65
CA TYR A 43 0.90 23.92 7.34
C TYR A 43 1.49 24.91 6.34
N GLY A 44 1.55 26.16 6.79
CA GLY A 44 2.07 27.27 6.01
C GLY A 44 3.38 27.80 6.57
N ASN A 45 4.15 28.45 5.69
CA ASN A 45 5.39 29.10 6.03
C ASN A 45 5.13 30.18 7.10
N PRO A 46 5.87 30.17 8.24
CA PRO A 46 5.63 31.12 9.32
C PRO A 46 5.82 32.59 8.95
N ALA A 47 6.62 32.89 7.92
CA ALA A 47 6.94 34.24 7.50
C ALA A 47 6.05 34.77 6.37
N THR A 48 5.69 33.92 5.39
CA THR A 48 4.88 34.34 4.22
C THR A 48 3.41 33.96 4.34
N GLY A 49 3.07 32.99 5.20
CA GLY A 49 1.72 32.41 5.30
C GLY A 49 1.33 31.53 4.11
N GLU A 50 2.25 31.29 3.17
CA GLU A 50 2.02 30.43 2.01
C GLU A 50 2.05 28.95 2.38
N TYR A 51 1.36 28.10 1.62
CA TYR A 51 1.37 26.65 1.85
C TYR A 51 2.79 26.08 1.72
N GLU A 52 3.23 25.33 2.74
CA GLU A 52 4.58 24.74 2.78
C GLU A 52 4.54 23.22 2.72
N GLY A 53 3.50 22.58 3.26
CA GLY A 53 3.35 21.12 3.19
C GLY A 53 2.13 20.58 3.92
N THR A 54 2.02 19.26 3.89
CA THR A 54 1.05 18.49 4.67
C THR A 54 1.80 17.47 5.50
N ASP A 55 1.59 17.52 6.81
CA ASP A 55 2.04 16.48 7.73
C ASP A 55 0.92 15.48 8.00
N ILE A 56 1.30 14.26 8.38
CA ILE A 56 0.37 13.18 8.70
C ILE A 56 0.72 12.58 10.05
N ASP A 57 -0.21 12.71 11.00
CA ASP A 57 -0.17 11.98 12.25
C ASP A 57 -0.80 10.61 12.07
N PHE A 58 0.04 9.57 12.04
CA PHE A 58 -0.42 8.19 11.90
C PHE A 58 -1.12 7.70 13.16
N CYS A 59 -2.24 7.01 12.98
CA CYS A 59 -2.98 6.43 14.09
C CYS A 59 -2.34 5.11 14.55
N ASP A 60 -2.20 4.95 15.86
CA ASP A 60 -1.70 3.72 16.50
C ASP A 60 -2.61 2.49 16.31
N CYS A 61 -3.78 2.65 15.70
CA CYS A 61 -4.70 1.54 15.45
C CYS A 61 -4.22 0.54 14.39
N TRP A 62 -3.14 0.87 13.67
CA TRP A 62 -2.50 0.06 12.64
C TRP A 62 -1.05 0.52 12.46
N THR A 63 -0.31 -0.07 11.51
CA THR A 63 1.05 0.37 11.19
C THR A 63 1.27 0.43 9.69
N ALA A 64 1.79 1.56 9.19
CA ALA A 64 2.09 1.79 7.77
C ALA A 64 3.36 1.05 7.25
N ARG A 65 3.78 -0.04 7.90
CA ARG A 65 5.00 -0.78 7.55
C ARG A 65 4.66 -2.07 6.79
N PRO A 66 4.79 -2.09 5.46
CA PRO A 66 4.61 -3.31 4.69
C PRO A 66 5.78 -4.28 4.92
N ILE A 67 5.47 -5.57 5.00
CA ILE A 67 6.46 -6.66 5.05
C ILE A 67 6.43 -7.40 3.72
N THR A 68 7.55 -7.43 3.01
CA THR A 68 7.66 -8.20 1.77
C THR A 68 7.63 -9.70 2.06
N LEU A 69 6.65 -10.40 1.49
CA LEU A 69 6.51 -11.84 1.61
C LEU A 69 7.21 -12.57 0.47
N LEU A 70 6.96 -12.14 -0.78
CA LEU A 70 7.45 -12.83 -1.97
C LEU A 70 7.68 -11.85 -3.13
N PRO A 71 8.91 -11.68 -3.64
CA PRO A 71 9.15 -10.95 -4.89
C PRO A 71 8.53 -11.72 -6.06
N LEU A 72 7.82 -10.99 -6.92
CA LEU A 72 7.17 -11.56 -8.11
C LEU A 72 8.05 -11.39 -9.34
N PRO A 73 8.23 -12.43 -10.17
CA PRO A 73 8.98 -12.30 -11.41
C PRO A 73 8.28 -11.32 -12.36
N ARG A 74 9.07 -10.48 -13.03
CA ARG A 74 8.61 -9.67 -14.16
C ARG A 74 8.49 -10.60 -15.36
N TRP A 75 7.33 -11.23 -15.53
CA TRP A 75 7.08 -12.04 -16.73
C TRP A 75 7.15 -11.10 -17.94
N PRO A 76 8.12 -11.25 -18.87
CA PRO A 76 8.02 -10.58 -20.16
C PRO A 76 6.70 -11.03 -20.76
N HIS A 77 5.90 -10.07 -21.24
CA HIS A 77 4.62 -10.31 -21.88
C HIS A 77 4.83 -11.48 -22.84
N ARG A 78 4.30 -12.67 -22.50
CA ARG A 78 4.39 -13.82 -23.39
C ARG A 78 3.62 -13.38 -24.62
N THR A 79 4.33 -13.04 -25.69
CA THR A 79 3.72 -13.06 -27.02
C THR A 79 2.99 -14.39 -27.10
N PRO A 80 1.69 -14.40 -27.43
CA PRO A 80 1.00 -15.67 -27.58
C PRO A 80 1.84 -16.49 -28.52
N ARG A 81 2.39 -17.61 -28.02
CA ARG A 81 3.00 -18.61 -28.88
C ARG A 81 1.90 -18.92 -29.88
N ARG A 82 2.07 -18.48 -31.14
CA ARG A 82 1.25 -18.94 -32.25
C ARG A 82 1.44 -20.45 -32.25
N TYR A 83 0.54 -21.16 -31.61
CA TYR A 83 0.34 -22.56 -31.93
C TYR A 83 -0.04 -22.54 -33.41
N SER A 84 0.78 -23.17 -34.23
CA SER A 84 0.39 -23.44 -35.60
C SER A 84 -0.81 -24.36 -35.54
N ASP A 85 -1.90 -24.01 -36.22
CA ASP A 85 -3.04 -24.92 -36.42
C ASP A 85 -2.71 -26.03 -37.43
N GLU A 86 -1.49 -26.03 -37.98
CA GLU A 86 -0.96 -27.10 -38.82
C GLU A 86 -0.75 -28.36 -37.97
N PRO A 87 -1.51 -29.45 -38.22
CA PRO A 87 -1.27 -30.71 -37.54
C PRO A 87 0.12 -31.25 -37.94
N PRO A 88 0.87 -31.89 -37.02
CA PRO A 88 2.07 -32.59 -37.41
C PRO A 88 1.63 -33.82 -38.21
N PHE A 89 1.86 -33.76 -39.53
CA PHE A 89 1.71 -34.80 -40.55
C PHE A 89 0.31 -35.41 -40.77
#